data_AF-A0A6A4ZB93-F1
#
_entry.id   AF-A0A6A4ZB93-F1
#
_cell.length_a   1.000
_cell.length_b   1.000
_cell.length_c   1.000
_cell.angle_alpha   90.00
_cell.angle_beta   90.00
_cell.angle_gamma   90.00
#
_symmetry.space_group_name_H-M   'P 1'
#
loop_
_entity.id
_entity.type
_entity.pdbx_description
1 polymer ?
#
loop_
_entity_poly.entity_id
_entity_poly.type
_entity_poly.pdbx_seq_one_letter_code
_entity_poly.pdbx_strand_id
1 'polypeptide(L)'
;MDMDSYDDMEMTMMTEFVLPPGFESVKGGSISKASLDDKELWFFRVPKNVDASVLHGVTIKLPKDQNAFVQVPVDVEGNKKQFTLKSNDISLYSQVVNLVPDKANSQTFVPGVCMTRKPFARSFSLVESVVVPNIPAESVAAAAPNDGGSPAKKKSKKSKKHKTTE
;
A
#
# COMPACT_ATOMS: atom_id res chain seq x y z
N MET A 1 62.74 -25.67 5.79
CA MET A 1 61.43 -25.47 6.44
C MET A 1 60.69 -24.52 5.53
N ASP A 2 59.94 -25.09 4.60
CA ASP A 2 59.29 -24.34 3.53
C ASP A 2 58.06 -23.63 4.11
N MET A 3 58.10 -22.31 4.03
CA MET A 3 57.13 -21.36 4.59
C MET A 3 56.01 -21.04 3.57
N ASP A 4 55.86 -21.86 2.52
CA ASP A 4 54.93 -21.60 1.41
C ASP A 4 53.69 -22.52 1.43
N SER A 5 53.54 -23.39 2.44
CA SER A 5 52.49 -24.42 2.48
C SER A 5 51.21 -24.02 3.24
N TYR A 6 51.16 -22.81 3.82
CA TYR A 6 49.99 -22.37 4.63
C TYR A 6 49.04 -21.43 3.90
N ASP A 7 49.47 -20.75 2.82
CA ASP A 7 48.59 -19.85 2.05
C ASP A 7 47.67 -20.58 1.07
N ASP A 8 47.94 -21.85 0.75
CA ASP A 8 47.13 -22.65 -0.19
C ASP A 8 45.94 -23.37 0.49
N MET A 9 45.79 -23.21 1.81
CA MET A 9 44.73 -23.86 2.60
C MET A 9 43.57 -22.92 2.98
N GLU A 10 43.66 -21.62 2.67
CA GLU A 10 42.56 -20.66 2.86
C GLU A 10 41.68 -20.45 1.61
N MET A 11 41.99 -21.08 0.49
CA MET A 11 41.09 -21.12 -0.66
C MET A 11 40.26 -22.41 -0.62
N THR A 12 38.94 -22.28 -0.75
CA THR A 12 37.93 -23.35 -1.03
C THR A 12 37.08 -23.91 0.13
N MET A 13 36.79 -23.10 1.16
CA MET A 13 35.59 -23.34 1.99
C MET A 13 34.47 -22.33 1.70
N MET A 14 34.33 -21.86 0.46
CA MET A 14 33.05 -21.32 0.00
C MET A 14 32.10 -22.52 -0.15
N THR A 15 31.43 -22.87 0.94
CA THR A 15 30.30 -23.82 0.93
C THR A 15 29.37 -23.42 -0.21
N GLU A 16 29.31 -24.24 -1.25
CA GLU A 16 28.40 -24.04 -2.37
C GLU A 16 26.97 -23.98 -1.82
N PHE A 17 26.27 -22.87 -2.09
CA PHE A 17 24.91 -22.70 -1.60
C PHE A 17 24.01 -23.74 -2.26
N VAL A 18 23.57 -24.72 -1.49
CA VAL A 18 22.62 -25.73 -1.96
C VAL A 18 21.20 -25.20 -1.76
N LEU A 19 20.45 -25.09 -2.86
CA LEU A 19 19.03 -24.72 -2.82
C LEU A 19 18.22 -25.72 -1.99
N PRO A 20 17.39 -25.27 -1.04
CA PRO A 20 16.50 -26.17 -0.32
C PRO A 20 15.53 -26.87 -1.29
N PRO A 21 15.10 -28.12 -0.98
CA PRO A 21 14.11 -28.82 -1.78
C PRO A 21 12.85 -27.99 -2.01
N GLY A 22 12.34 -27.98 -3.24
CA GLY A 22 11.16 -27.20 -3.64
C GLY A 22 11.44 -25.75 -4.03
N PHE A 23 12.70 -25.30 -3.99
CA PHE A 23 13.11 -24.00 -4.53
C PHE A 23 13.81 -24.18 -5.88
N GLU A 24 13.54 -23.25 -6.78
CA GLU A 24 14.16 -23.20 -8.11
C GLU A 24 14.83 -21.84 -8.33
N SER A 25 15.96 -21.86 -9.04
CA SER A 25 16.61 -20.63 -9.50
C SER A 25 15.75 -19.95 -10.57
N VAL A 26 15.36 -18.71 -10.30
CA VAL A 26 14.56 -17.90 -11.24
C VAL A 26 15.44 -16.98 -12.07
N LYS A 27 15.01 -16.74 -13.31
CA LYS A 27 15.52 -15.65 -14.15
C LYS A 27 14.66 -14.42 -13.95
N GLY A 28 15.30 -13.26 -14.02
CA GLY A 28 14.64 -11.97 -14.05
C GLY A 28 13.73 -11.78 -15.25
N GLY A 29 12.88 -10.76 -15.21
CA GLY A 29 12.04 -10.37 -16.34
C GLY A 29 12.77 -9.54 -17.40
N SER A 30 11.99 -8.94 -18.30
CA SER A 30 12.48 -8.06 -19.37
C SER A 30 12.93 -6.67 -18.89
N ILE A 31 12.46 -6.22 -17.72
CA ILE A 31 12.83 -4.94 -17.13
C ILE A 31 14.19 -5.07 -16.47
N SER A 32 15.22 -4.45 -17.05
CA SER A 32 16.58 -4.42 -16.51
C SER A 32 16.89 -3.08 -15.86
N LYS A 33 17.99 -3.03 -15.11
CA LYS A 33 18.54 -1.81 -14.51
C LYS A 33 18.58 -0.61 -15.48
N ALA A 34 19.12 -0.80 -16.67
CA ALA A 34 19.26 0.26 -17.68
C ALA A 34 17.93 0.87 -18.14
N SER A 35 16.81 0.16 -17.93
CA SER A 35 15.49 0.61 -18.36
C SER A 35 14.80 1.57 -17.38
N LEU A 36 15.43 1.86 -16.23
CA LEU A 36 14.80 2.58 -15.11
C LEU A 36 15.25 4.03 -14.96
N ASP A 37 16.36 4.44 -15.57
CA ASP A 37 17.02 5.72 -15.30
C ASP A 37 16.07 6.92 -15.45
N ASP A 38 15.24 6.92 -16.49
CA ASP A 38 14.29 8.01 -16.80
C ASP A 38 12.84 7.77 -16.33
N LYS A 39 12.59 6.73 -15.51
CA LYS A 39 11.22 6.33 -15.11
C LYS A 39 10.95 6.50 -13.62
N GLU A 40 9.78 7.00 -13.24
CA GLU A 40 9.36 6.92 -11.84
C GLU A 40 9.01 5.48 -11.45
N LEU A 41 9.43 5.06 -10.25
CA LEU A 41 9.06 3.76 -9.67
C LEU A 41 7.92 3.96 -8.69
N TRP A 42 6.79 3.30 -8.91
CA TRP A 42 5.64 3.34 -8.01
C TRP A 42 5.42 1.96 -7.40
N PHE A 43 5.09 1.92 -6.11
CA PHE A 43 4.85 0.69 -5.37
C PHE A 43 3.36 0.51 -5.04
N PHE A 44 2.72 -0.49 -5.64
CA PHE A 44 1.33 -0.82 -5.39
C PHE A 44 1.19 -2.05 -4.49
N ARG A 45 0.35 -1.96 -3.47
CA ARG A 45 -0.13 -3.10 -2.69
C ARG A 45 -1.56 -3.41 -3.12
N VAL A 46 -1.75 -4.60 -3.66
CA VAL A 46 -3.04 -5.08 -4.16
C VAL A 46 -3.47 -6.28 -3.30
N PRO A 47 -4.77 -6.42 -2.94
CA PRO A 47 -5.27 -7.58 -2.22
C PRO A 47 -4.99 -8.89 -2.99
N LYS A 48 -4.65 -9.97 -2.27
CA LYS A 48 -4.28 -11.26 -2.89
C LYS A 48 -5.38 -11.88 -3.75
N ASN A 49 -6.63 -11.57 -3.44
CA ASN A 49 -7.82 -12.04 -4.15
C ASN A 49 -8.18 -11.15 -5.36
N VAL A 50 -7.34 -10.16 -5.70
CA VAL A 50 -7.55 -9.24 -6.81
C VAL A 50 -6.37 -9.35 -7.76
N ASP A 51 -6.65 -9.62 -9.03
CA ASP A 51 -5.63 -9.62 -10.07
C ASP A 51 -5.15 -8.18 -10.34
N ALA A 52 -3.84 -7.98 -10.53
CA ALA A 52 -3.28 -6.66 -10.80
C ALA A 52 -3.72 -6.09 -12.16
N SER A 53 -4.18 -6.94 -13.08
CA SER A 53 -4.72 -6.53 -14.38
C SER A 53 -5.91 -5.55 -14.26
N VAL A 54 -6.60 -5.54 -13.13
CA VAL A 54 -7.73 -4.63 -12.88
C VAL A 54 -7.32 -3.15 -12.81
N LEU A 55 -6.02 -2.88 -12.65
CA LEU A 55 -5.45 -1.52 -12.70
C LEU A 55 -5.08 -1.11 -14.13
N HIS A 56 -5.20 -2.00 -15.11
CA HIS A 56 -4.90 -1.70 -16.51
C HIS A 56 -5.87 -0.65 -17.06
N GLY A 57 -5.33 0.39 -17.72
CA GLY A 57 -6.14 1.47 -18.29
C GLY A 57 -6.77 2.43 -17.27
N VAL A 58 -6.56 2.21 -15.97
CA VAL A 58 -7.09 3.09 -14.92
C VAL A 58 -6.31 4.41 -14.89
N THR A 59 -7.02 5.52 -15.06
CA THR A 59 -6.46 6.86 -14.88
C THR A 59 -6.71 7.35 -13.46
N ILE A 60 -5.64 7.52 -12.69
CA ILE A 60 -5.70 7.97 -11.30
C ILE A 60 -5.31 9.44 -11.24
N LYS A 61 -6.24 10.29 -10.80
CA LYS A 61 -5.91 11.69 -10.48
C LYS A 61 -5.19 11.71 -9.15
N LEU A 62 -3.87 11.86 -9.19
CA LEU A 62 -3.02 11.93 -8.00
C LEU A 62 -3.42 13.17 -7.18
N PRO A 63 -3.86 12.97 -5.93
CA PRO A 63 -4.12 14.10 -5.05
C PRO A 63 -2.80 14.77 -4.66
N LYS A 64 -2.85 16.08 -4.41
CA LYS A 64 -1.67 16.83 -3.93
C LYS A 64 -1.39 16.60 -2.45
N ASP A 65 -2.39 16.17 -1.69
CA ASP A 65 -2.32 16.01 -0.25
C ASP A 65 -1.75 14.66 0.17
N GLN A 66 -0.93 14.66 1.23
CA GLN A 66 -0.50 13.44 1.89
C GLN A 66 -1.73 12.73 2.49
N ASN A 67 -1.81 11.40 2.34
CA ASN A 67 -2.93 10.54 2.80
C ASN A 67 -4.27 10.71 2.07
N ALA A 68 -4.27 11.26 0.86
CA ALA A 68 -5.49 11.35 0.09
C ALA A 68 -6.01 9.99 -0.40
N PHE A 69 -7.33 9.94 -0.57
CA PHE A 69 -8.08 8.76 -0.99
C PHE A 69 -8.67 9.01 -2.38
N VAL A 70 -8.45 8.09 -3.30
CA VAL A 70 -9.06 8.13 -4.64
C VAL A 70 -9.92 6.89 -4.82
N GLN A 71 -11.21 7.07 -5.06
CA GLN A 71 -12.06 5.96 -5.47
C GLN A 71 -11.63 5.51 -6.87
N VAL A 72 -11.37 4.22 -7.00
CA VAL A 72 -10.99 3.62 -8.28
C VAL A 72 -12.13 2.70 -8.71
N PRO A 73 -12.71 2.92 -9.91
CA PRO A 73 -13.65 1.97 -10.48
C PRO A 73 -12.85 0.76 -10.92
N VAL A 74 -12.89 -0.29 -10.11
CA VAL A 74 -12.24 -1.57 -10.39
C VAL A 74 -13.35 -2.58 -10.66
N ASP A 75 -13.36 -3.17 -11.83
CA ASP A 75 -14.25 -4.30 -12.13
C ASP A 75 -13.54 -5.59 -11.74
N VAL A 76 -14.08 -6.31 -10.77
CA VAL A 76 -13.54 -7.60 -10.33
C VAL A 76 -14.57 -8.66 -10.65
N GLU A 77 -14.29 -9.47 -11.67
CA GLU A 77 -15.09 -10.65 -12.04
C GLU A 77 -16.58 -10.33 -12.29
N GLY A 78 -16.89 -9.16 -12.86
CA GLY A 78 -18.25 -8.72 -13.16
C GLY A 78 -19.03 -8.18 -11.95
N ASN A 79 -18.39 -8.14 -10.77
CA ASN A 79 -18.91 -7.48 -9.59
C ASN A 79 -18.28 -6.09 -9.43
N LYS A 80 -19.12 -5.05 -9.38
CA LYS A 80 -18.72 -3.67 -9.10
C LYS A 80 -18.40 -3.50 -7.62
N LYS A 81 -17.30 -4.09 -7.17
CA LYS A 81 -16.73 -3.79 -5.86
C LYS A 81 -16.06 -2.42 -5.91
N GLN A 82 -16.30 -1.59 -4.90
CA GLN A 82 -15.68 -0.28 -4.83
C GLN A 82 -14.33 -0.41 -4.13
N PHE A 83 -13.26 0.03 -4.79
CA PHE A 83 -11.95 0.10 -4.19
C PHE A 83 -11.51 1.55 -4.03
N THR A 84 -10.70 1.78 -3.00
CA THR A 84 -10.07 3.05 -2.75
C THR A 84 -8.57 2.87 -2.81
N LEU A 85 -7.91 3.71 -3.59
CA LEU A 85 -6.47 3.84 -3.59
C LEU A 85 -6.07 4.84 -2.50
N LYS A 86 -5.28 4.35 -1.55
CA LYS A 86 -4.73 5.15 -0.45
C LYS A 86 -3.24 5.38 -0.68
N SER A 87 -2.80 6.62 -0.63
CA SER A 87 -1.37 6.95 -0.58
C SER A 87 -0.76 6.50 0.74
N ASN A 88 0.41 5.85 0.68
CA ASN A 88 1.13 5.40 1.86
C ASN A 88 2.21 6.43 2.27
N ASP A 89 2.55 6.43 3.56
CA ASP A 89 3.64 7.24 4.11
C ASP A 89 5.02 6.75 3.61
N ILE A 90 5.95 7.68 3.42
CA ILE A 90 7.32 7.45 2.93
C ILE A 90 8.09 6.49 3.84
N SER A 91 7.90 6.58 5.15
CA SER A 91 8.55 5.73 6.15
C SER A 91 8.30 4.24 5.94
N LEU A 92 7.16 3.89 5.35
CA LEU A 92 6.74 2.49 5.17
C LEU A 92 7.43 1.81 3.98
N TYR A 93 7.84 2.58 2.97
CA TYR A 93 8.46 2.05 1.75
C TYR A 93 9.93 2.46 1.57
N SER A 94 10.45 3.35 2.41
CA SER A 94 11.88 3.71 2.44
C SER A 94 12.79 2.55 2.82
N GLN A 95 12.25 1.54 3.51
CA GLN A 95 12.97 0.32 3.90
C GLN A 95 13.09 -0.71 2.77
N VAL A 96 12.29 -0.56 1.71
CA VAL A 96 12.23 -1.54 0.61
C VAL A 96 13.34 -1.25 -0.39
N VAL A 97 14.06 -2.31 -0.79
CA VAL A 97 15.11 -2.23 -1.81
C VAL A 97 14.61 -2.87 -3.10
N ASN A 98 14.65 -2.10 -4.19
CA ASN A 98 14.38 -2.62 -5.52
C ASN A 98 15.57 -3.42 -6.03
N LEU A 99 15.38 -4.73 -6.18
CA LEU A 99 16.30 -5.61 -6.89
C LEU A 99 15.80 -5.80 -8.30
N VAL A 100 16.66 -5.54 -9.28
CA VAL A 100 16.34 -5.72 -10.70
C VAL A 100 17.45 -6.48 -11.40
N PRO A 101 17.12 -7.19 -12.48
CA PRO A 101 18.11 -7.86 -13.31
C PRO A 101 19.14 -6.86 -13.83
N ASP A 102 20.42 -7.22 -13.79
CA ASP A 102 21.50 -6.43 -14.40
C ASP A 102 21.27 -6.25 -15.91
N LYS A 103 20.77 -7.30 -16.55
CA LYS A 103 20.37 -7.39 -17.97
C LYS A 103 19.02 -8.11 -18.07
N ALA A 104 18.30 -7.89 -19.16
CA ALA A 104 17.02 -8.56 -19.41
C ALA A 104 17.20 -10.09 -19.35
N ASN A 105 16.30 -10.78 -18.63
CA ASN A 105 16.30 -12.23 -18.44
C ASN A 105 17.53 -12.82 -17.72
N SER A 106 18.29 -11.99 -16.99
CA SER A 106 19.46 -12.42 -16.22
C SER A 106 19.08 -13.12 -14.91
N GLN A 107 19.95 -14.01 -14.42
CA GLN A 107 19.87 -14.61 -13.08
C GLN A 107 20.56 -13.74 -12.02
N THR A 108 21.30 -12.72 -12.45
CA THR A 108 22.01 -11.80 -11.56
C THR A 108 21.12 -10.60 -11.28
N PHE A 109 20.76 -10.43 -10.01
CA PHE A 109 20.01 -9.28 -9.55
C PHE A 109 20.97 -8.31 -8.89
N VAL A 110 20.85 -7.05 -9.26
CA VAL A 110 21.56 -5.95 -8.62
C VAL A 110 20.53 -5.08 -7.91
N PRO A 111 20.87 -4.49 -6.75
CA PRO A 111 20.17 -3.31 -6.30
C PRO A 111 20.12 -2.32 -7.46
N GLY A 112 18.97 -1.68 -7.67
CA GLY A 112 18.68 -0.89 -8.85
C GLY A 112 19.62 0.27 -9.20
N VAL A 113 20.75 0.47 -8.50
CA VAL A 113 22.18 0.61 -8.95
C VAL A 113 23.03 0.83 -7.67
N CYS A 114 24.27 0.30 -7.62
CA CYS A 114 25.32 0.73 -6.68
C CYS A 114 25.62 2.24 -6.87
N MET A 115 25.48 3.05 -5.81
CA MET A 115 25.41 4.53 -5.74
C MET A 115 24.02 5.17 -5.92
N THR A 116 23.09 4.53 -6.62
CA THR A 116 21.76 5.08 -6.93
C THR A 116 20.66 4.07 -6.62
N ARG A 117 20.32 3.92 -5.32
CA ARG A 117 19.04 3.33 -4.91
C ARG A 117 17.93 4.20 -5.51
N LYS A 118 17.36 3.86 -6.68
CA LYS A 118 16.17 4.58 -7.14
C LYS A 118 15.02 4.19 -6.22
N PRO A 119 14.60 5.08 -5.29
CA PRO A 119 13.54 4.74 -4.37
C PRO A 119 12.23 4.72 -5.14
N PHE A 120 11.22 4.08 -4.56
CA PHE A 120 9.87 4.32 -5.03
C PHE A 120 9.53 5.81 -4.83
N ALA A 121 9.11 6.48 -5.90
CA ALA A 121 8.66 7.86 -5.83
C ALA A 121 7.34 7.96 -5.06
N ARG A 122 6.49 6.93 -5.20
CA ARG A 122 5.14 6.86 -4.62
C ARG A 122 4.81 5.45 -4.18
N SER A 123 3.96 5.33 -3.16
CA SER A 123 3.38 4.05 -2.76
C SER A 123 1.89 4.17 -2.53
N PHE A 124 1.15 3.17 -2.98
CA PHE A 124 -0.30 3.10 -2.87
C PHE A 124 -0.76 1.75 -2.35
N SER A 125 -1.86 1.74 -1.62
CA SER A 125 -2.58 0.53 -1.22
C SER A 125 -3.98 0.57 -1.82
N LEU A 126 -4.36 -0.48 -2.53
CA LEU A 126 -5.72 -0.69 -3.00
C LEU A 126 -6.52 -1.39 -1.89
N VAL A 127 -7.58 -0.74 -1.41
CA VAL A 127 -8.38 -1.21 -0.27
C VAL A 127 -9.84 -1.33 -0.68
N GLU A 128 -10.46 -2.47 -0.40
CA GLU A 128 -11.90 -2.66 -0.60
C GLU A 128 -12.69 -1.72 0.31
N SER A 129 -13.63 -0.99 -0.26
CA SER A 129 -14.43 0.01 0.45
C SER A 129 -15.78 -0.59 0.78
N VAL A 130 -16.16 -0.55 2.06
CA VAL A 130 -17.47 -1.00 2.54
C VAL A 130 -18.30 0.24 2.88
N VAL A 131 -19.49 0.36 2.27
CA VAL A 131 -20.45 1.39 2.66
C VAL A 131 -21.13 0.93 3.95
N VAL A 132 -20.82 1.59 5.07
CA VAL A 132 -21.51 1.33 6.33
C VAL A 132 -22.84 2.10 6.30
N PRO A 133 -24.00 1.42 6.40
CA PRO A 133 -25.28 2.10 6.48
C PRO A 133 -25.32 3.01 7.72
N ASN A 134 -25.62 4.29 7.51
CA ASN A 134 -25.83 5.21 8.62
C ASN A 134 -27.20 4.90 9.24
N ILE A 135 -27.23 4.22 10.39
CA ILE A 135 -28.48 4.01 11.12
C ILE A 135 -28.86 5.36 11.73
N PRO A 136 -30.01 5.95 11.37
CA PRO A 136 -30.49 7.17 12.01
C PRO A 136 -30.64 6.91 13.51
N ALA A 137 -30.12 7.81 14.34
CA ALA A 137 -30.12 7.68 15.80
C ALA A 137 -31.52 7.64 16.46
N GLU A 138 -32.60 7.61 15.67
CA GLU A 138 -33.99 7.61 16.17
C GLU A 138 -34.61 6.21 16.35
N SER A 139 -33.95 5.12 15.94
CA SER A 139 -34.57 3.78 16.04
C SER A 139 -34.28 2.99 17.33
N VAL A 140 -33.54 3.54 18.30
CA VAL A 140 -33.26 2.85 19.58
C VAL A 140 -34.33 3.15 20.66
N ALA A 141 -35.35 3.96 20.36
CA ALA A 141 -36.43 4.28 21.30
C ALA A 141 -37.74 3.58 20.95
N ALA A 142 -37.75 2.24 20.87
CA ALA A 142 -39.02 1.50 20.78
C ALA A 142 -38.92 0.07 21.35
N ALA A 143 -38.53 -0.06 22.62
CA ALA A 143 -38.82 -1.25 23.41
C ALA A 143 -38.73 -0.97 24.92
N ALA A 144 -39.69 -0.23 25.47
CA ALA A 144 -40.07 -0.36 26.88
C ALA A 144 -41.56 0.00 27.04
N PRO A 145 -42.33 -0.75 27.86
CA PRO A 145 -43.79 -0.71 27.84
C PRO A 145 -44.34 0.54 28.54
N ASN A 146 -45.53 0.96 28.08
CA ASN A 146 -46.41 1.92 28.73
C ASN A 146 -46.59 1.55 30.22
N ASP A 147 -46.31 2.49 31.13
CA ASP A 147 -47.27 2.75 32.19
C ASP A 147 -47.23 4.22 32.64
N GLY A 148 -48.42 4.73 32.95
CA GLY A 148 -48.78 6.15 32.86
C GLY A 148 -48.19 7.09 33.92
N GLY A 149 -48.15 8.38 33.55
CA GLY A 149 -47.96 9.48 34.51
C GLY A 149 -47.33 10.73 33.92
N SER A 150 -48.15 11.63 33.36
CA SER A 150 -47.83 13.06 33.20
C SER A 150 -48.87 13.85 34.02
N PRO A 151 -48.67 15.13 34.42
CA PRO A 151 -47.79 16.12 33.78
C PRO A 151 -47.10 17.15 34.70
N ALA A 152 -46.05 17.82 34.21
CA ALA A 152 -45.79 19.21 34.63
C ALA A 152 -45.00 20.00 33.58
N LYS A 153 -45.71 20.94 32.96
CA LYS A 153 -45.20 22.03 32.12
C LYS A 153 -44.18 22.89 32.90
N LYS A 154 -43.07 23.28 32.26
CA LYS A 154 -42.44 24.57 32.54
C LYS A 154 -41.98 25.25 31.25
N LYS A 155 -42.62 26.39 30.99
CA LYS A 155 -42.42 27.28 29.84
C LYS A 155 -41.10 28.06 29.96
N SER A 156 -40.50 28.29 28.79
CA SER A 156 -39.82 29.51 28.31
C SER A 156 -38.69 30.16 29.11
N LYS A 157 -37.57 30.43 28.43
CA LYS A 157 -37.15 31.82 28.16
C LYS A 157 -36.17 31.92 26.99
N LYS A 158 -36.59 32.72 26.01
CA LYS A 158 -35.86 33.25 24.85
C LYS A 158 -35.25 34.59 25.26
N SER A 159 -33.95 34.79 25.00
CA SER A 159 -33.29 36.10 24.86
C SER A 159 -31.78 35.90 24.76
N LYS A 160 -30.97 36.65 24.00
CA LYS A 160 -31.14 37.67 22.96
C LYS A 160 -29.71 37.92 22.40
N LYS A 161 -29.64 38.17 21.11
CA LYS A 161 -28.46 38.55 20.31
C LYS A 161 -27.97 39.96 20.66
N HIS A 162 -26.65 40.16 20.70
CA HIS A 162 -25.89 41.42 20.54
C HIS A 162 -24.53 40.94 19.93
N LYS A 163 -24.01 41.32 18.74
CA LYS A 163 -23.79 42.60 18.03
C LYS A 163 -23.31 43.67 19.02
N THR A 164 -22.05 44.13 19.01
CA THR A 164 -21.41 44.94 17.95
C THR A 164 -19.93 45.17 18.31
N THR A 165 -19.06 45.13 17.27
CA THR A 165 -17.82 45.90 16.97
C THR A 165 -16.97 46.49 18.11
N GLU A 166 -15.67 46.15 18.12
CA GLU A 166 -14.56 46.98 17.61
C GLU A 166 -13.42 46.07 17.12
#